data_AF-A0A2W5S994-F1
#
_entry.id   AF-A0A2W5S994-F1
#
_cell.length_a   1.000
_cell.length_b   1.000
_cell.length_c   1.000
_cell.angle_alpha   90.00
_cell.angle_beta   90.00
_cell.angle_gamma   90.00
#
_symmetry.space_group_name_H-M   'P 1'
#
loop_
_entity.id
_entity.type
_entity.pdbx_description
1 polymer ?
#
loop_
_entity_poly.entity_id
_entity_poly.type
_entity_poly.pdbx_seq_one_letter_code
_entity_poly.pdbx_strand_id
1 'polypeptide(L)' 'MRKTFRVLGWLLLGLLVGGGLTILGAVAAAYAFDISQFEGAHAMGVAFFWTPLGALTGAIVGAVIGARRGGAAQ' A
#
# COMPACT_ATOMS: atom_id res chain seq x y z
N MET A 1 -10.90 -3.25 23.91
CA MET A 1 -11.41 -3.69 22.58
C MET A 1 -11.51 -2.56 21.56
N ARG A 2 -12.18 -1.43 21.82
CA ARG A 2 -12.33 -0.32 20.83
C ARG A 2 -11.01 0.23 20.27
N LYS A 3 -9.95 0.38 21.08
CA LYS A 3 -8.62 0.83 20.61
C LYS A 3 -8.01 -0.16 19.61
N THR A 4 -8.07 -1.47 19.90
CA THR A 4 -7.54 -2.54 19.04
C THR A 4 -8.23 -2.56 17.68
N PHE A 5 -9.57 -2.52 17.65
CA PHE A 5 -10.32 -2.48 16.39
C PHE A 5 -10.01 -1.26 15.55
N ARG A 6 -9.77 -0.10 16.17
CA ARG A 6 -9.34 1.09 15.44
C ARG A 6 -7.94 0.93 14.84
N VAL A 7 -6.96 0.45 15.61
CA VAL A 7 -5.60 0.21 15.09
C VAL A 7 -5.64 -0.78 13.93
N LEU A 8 -6.41 -1.87 14.07
CA LEU A 8 -6.59 -2.85 13.00
C LEU A 8 -7.24 -2.21 11.76
N GLY A 9 -8.24 -1.36 11.94
CA GLY A 9 -8.87 -0.63 10.83
C GLY A 9 -7.89 0.26 10.07
N TRP A 10 -7.04 1.02 10.77
CA TRP A 10 -6.01 1.83 10.12
C TRP A 10 -4.90 1.00 9.49
N LEU A 11 -4.52 -0.13 10.09
CA LEU A 11 -3.56 -1.08 9.52
C LEU A 11 -4.09 -1.64 8.19
N LEU A 12 -5.33 -2.13 8.16
CA LEU A 12 -5.95 -2.68 6.95
C LEU A 12 -6.11 -1.61 5.87
N LEU A 13 -6.54 -0.41 6.24
CA LEU A 13 -6.61 0.72 5.31
C LEU A 13 -5.23 1.06 4.74
N GLY A 14 -4.22 1.14 5.61
CA GLY A 14 -2.84 1.37 5.19
C GLY A 14 -2.33 0.29 4.25
N LEU A 15 -2.65 -0.97 4.51
CA LEU A 15 -2.30 -2.11 3.66
C LEU A 15 -2.87 -1.95 2.25
N LEU A 16 -4.17 -1.64 2.15
CA LEU A 16 -4.84 -1.46 0.87
C LEU A 16 -4.31 -0.24 0.11
N VAL A 17 -4.10 0.88 0.81
CA VAL A 17 -3.56 2.11 0.20
C VAL A 17 -2.13 1.89 -0.28
N GLY A 18 -1.27 1.28 0.54
CA GLY A 18 0.13 1.04 0.18
C GLY A 18 0.26 0.11 -1.04
N GLY A 19 -0.47 -1.02 -1.05
CA GLY A 19 -0.48 -1.93 -2.20
C GLY A 19 -1.11 -1.28 -3.43
N GLY A 20 -2.21 -0.57 -3.25
CA GLY A 20 -2.89 0.16 -4.32
C GLY A 20 -2.01 1.22 -4.96
N LEU A 21 -1.26 1.99 -4.19
CA LEU A 21 -0.32 3.00 -4.69
C LEU A 21 0.84 2.39 -5.48
N THR A 22 1.35 1.22 -5.07
CA THR A 22 2.38 0.52 -5.85
C THR A 22 1.85 0.07 -7.21
N ILE A 23 0.64 -0.50 -7.25
CA ILE A 23 0.00 -0.89 -8.52
C ILE A 23 -0.27 0.34 -9.38
N LEU A 24 -0.82 1.41 -8.79
CA LEU A 24 -1.05 2.68 -9.49
C LEU A 24 0.24 3.26 -10.07
N GLY A 25 1.35 3.19 -9.33
CA GLY A 25 2.67 3.61 -9.81
C GLY A 25 3.15 2.77 -11.00
N ALA A 26 2.95 1.45 -10.96
CA ALA A 26 3.29 0.57 -12.08
C ALA A 26 2.45 0.87 -13.33
N VAL A 27 1.14 1.13 -13.15
CA VAL A 27 0.25 1.52 -14.24
C VAL A 27 0.67 2.88 -14.82
N ALA A 28 0.94 3.87 -13.96
CA ALA A 28 1.41 5.19 -14.39
C ALA A 28 2.74 5.11 -15.16
N ALA A 29 3.67 4.25 -14.72
CA ALA A 29 4.93 4.02 -15.43
C ALA A 29 4.70 3.42 -16.82
N ALA A 30 3.76 2.47 -16.97
CA ALA A 30 3.45 1.88 -18.26
C ALA A 30 3.01 2.93 -19.29
N TYR A 31 2.21 3.93 -18.88
CA TYR A 31 1.79 5.04 -19.74
C TYR A 31 2.87 6.09 -19.96
N ALA A 32 3.77 6.30 -18.98
CA ALA A 32 4.83 7.31 -19.08
C ALA A 32 6.01 6.88 -19.97
N PHE A 33 6.26 5.57 -20.08
CA PHE A 33 7.42 5.02 -20.79
C PHE A 33 7.05 4.26 -22.08
N ASP A 34 5.81 4.39 -22.58
CA ASP A 34 5.32 3.69 -23.78
C ASP A 34 5.66 2.19 -23.81
N ILE A 35 5.50 1.53 -22.65
CA ILE A 35 5.88 0.13 -22.47
C ILE A 35 5.08 -0.76 -23.42
N SER A 36 5.76 -1.54 -24.26
CA SER A 36 5.12 -2.49 -25.17
C SER A 36 4.46 -3.65 -24.41
N GLN A 37 3.52 -4.37 -25.04
CA GLN A 37 2.85 -5.52 -24.41
C GLN A 37 3.84 -6.60 -23.91
N PHE A 38 4.92 -6.83 -24.65
CA PHE A 38 5.94 -7.81 -24.27
C PHE A 38 6.70 -7.36 -23.00
N GLU A 39 7.11 -6.09 -22.95
CA GLU A 39 7.76 -5.51 -21.78
C GLU A 39 6.79 -5.42 -20.60
N GLY A 40 5.51 -5.15 -20.86
CA GLY A 40 4.44 -5.10 -19.87
C GLY A 40 4.27 -6.43 -19.13
N ALA A 41 4.37 -7.56 -19.83
CA ALA A 41 4.33 -8.88 -19.20
C ALA A 41 5.48 -9.08 -18.18
N HIS A 42 6.67 -8.56 -18.49
CA HIS A 42 7.82 -8.62 -17.59
C HIS A 42 7.69 -7.61 -16.44
N ALA A 43 7.20 -6.40 -16.74
CA ALA A 43 6.95 -5.34 -15.77
C ALA A 43 5.85 -5.71 -14.77
N MET A 44 4.86 -6.53 -15.16
CA MET A 44 3.86 -7.07 -14.24
C MET A 44 4.51 -7.88 -13.12
N GLY A 45 5.52 -8.70 -13.43
CA GLY A 45 6.28 -9.44 -12.42
C GLY A 45 6.94 -8.52 -11.38
N VAL A 46 7.51 -7.41 -11.86
CA VAL A 46 8.09 -6.37 -10.99
C VAL A 46 7.01 -5.70 -10.13
N ALA A 47 5.87 -5.32 -10.72
CA ALA A 47 4.77 -4.72 -9.99
C ALA A 47 4.22 -5.63 -8.89
N PHE A 48 4.01 -6.91 -9.18
CA PHE A 48 3.56 -7.89 -8.18
C PHE A 48 4.61 -8.17 -7.11
N PHE A 49 5.90 -8.16 -7.45
CA PHE A 49 6.98 -8.32 -6.48
C PHE A 49 7.02 -7.17 -5.47
N TRP A 50 6.86 -5.92 -5.92
CA TRP A 50 6.91 -4.74 -5.05
C TRP A 50 5.60 -4.45 -4.31
N THR A 51 4.46 -4.94 -4.81
CA THR A 51 3.14 -4.69 -4.19
C THR A 51 3.08 -5.13 -2.72
N PRO A 52 3.56 -6.33 -2.31
CA PRO A 52 3.64 -6.73 -0.91
C PRO A 52 4.45 -5.75 -0.05
N LEU A 53 5.54 -5.20 -0.56
CA LEU A 53 6.37 -4.23 0.16
C LEU A 53 5.66 -2.88 0.34
N GLY A 54 4.96 -2.41 -0.70
CA GLY A 54 4.11 -1.23 -0.61
C GLY A 54 2.99 -1.41 0.41
N ALA A 55 2.30 -2.56 0.35
CA ALA A 55 1.23 -2.93 1.27
C ALA A 55 1.73 -3.02 2.72
N LEU A 56 2.88 -3.64 2.95
CA LEU A 56 3.50 -3.72 4.29
C LEU A 56 3.86 -2.34 4.82
N THR A 57 4.48 -1.50 4.00
CA THR A 57 4.85 -0.12 4.38
C THR A 57 3.61 0.70 4.75
N GLY A 58 2.57 0.62 3.92
CA GLY A 58 1.29 1.27 4.19
C GLY A 58 0.63 0.75 5.47
N ALA A 59 0.65 -0.57 5.70
CA ALA A 59 0.11 -1.19 6.91
C ALA A 59 0.81 -0.70 8.18
N ILE A 60 2.14 -0.57 8.16
CA ILE A 60 2.94 -0.04 9.27
C ILE A 60 2.55 1.42 9.54
N VAL A 61 2.53 2.26 8.50
CA VAL A 61 2.14 3.67 8.63
C VAL A 61 0.71 3.80 9.17
N GLY A 62 -0.22 3.00 8.65
CA GLY A 62 -1.59 2.91 9.12
C GLY A 62 -1.68 2.54 10.60
N ALA A 63 -0.99 1.48 11.03
CA ALA A 63 -0.94 1.07 12.42
C ALA A 63 -0.39 2.18 13.34
N VAL A 64 0.68 2.87 12.93
CA VAL A 64 1.26 4.01 13.67
C VAL A 64 0.26 5.15 13.81
N ILE A 65 -0.45 5.52 12.73
CA ILE A 65 -1.50 6.54 12.76
C ILE A 65 -2.63 6.12 13.70
N GLY A 66 -3.09 4.87 13.60
CA GLY A 66 -4.14 4.32 14.45
C GLY A 66 -3.78 4.31 15.93
N ALA A 67 -2.51 4.03 16.25
CA ALA A 67 -1.98 4.07 17.61
C ALA A 67 -1.90 5.51 18.15
N ARG A 68 -1.34 6.45 17.37
CA ARG A 68 -1.19 7.86 17.77
C ARG A 68 -2.54 8.54 18.02
N ARG A 69 -3.52 8.31 17.14
CA ARG A 69 -4.90 8.83 17.30
C ARG A 69 -5.61 8.22 18.52
N GLY A 70 -5.06 7.17 19.13
CA GLY A 70 -5.56 6.58 20.36
C GLY A 70 -4.84 6.92 21.64
N GLY A 71 -3.64 7.49 21.55
CA GLY A 71 -2.94 8.10 22.67
C GLY A 71 -3.46 9.50 22.98
N ALA A 72 -3.80 10.30 21.95
CA ALA A 72 -4.25 11.69 22.11
C ALA A 72 -5.66 11.90 22.71
N ALA A 73 -6.31 10.83 23.19
CA ALA A 73 -7.65 10.87 23.79
C ALA A 73 -7.67 10.29 25.21
N GLN A 74 -6.50 10.22 25.85
CA GLN A 74 -6.31 10.02 27.29
C GLN A 74 -5.77 11.32 27.88
#